data_AF-D5WWB7-F1
#
_entry.id   AF-D5WWB7-F1
#
_cell.length_a   1.000
_cell.length_b   1.000
_cell.length_c   1.000
_cell.angle_alpha   90.00
_cell.angle_beta   90.00
_cell.angle_gamma   90.00
#
_symmetry.space_group_name_H-M   'P 1'
#
loop_
_entity.id
_entity.type
_entity.pdbx_description
1 polymer ?
#
loop_
_entity_poly.entity_id
_entity_poly.type
_entity_poly.pdbx_seq_one_letter_code
_entity_poly.pdbx_strand_id
1 'polypeptide(L)'
;MGVSVLHMHMVVGNPKARSRTWEAASEVVRQVAERAKTYGFTVEESQEDLTLLGSELVQWPSPSVEEALGRISEVDFLVVASPTFKASYSGLLKMFLDQMPPGFLSGKTVVPVMVGASPHHGLAVDVLLSPQAKRFGINILREDQVSVSRHFAGKPDRMVEESLPYHWCEDIPVLSDCLASLACRLWDSYDGGDHTFYVGEVVTLHPGEGRPLLFFHSAYRRIGDVL
;
A
#
# COMPACT_ATOMS: atom_id res chain seq x y z
N MET A 1 25.62 26.86 2.98
CA MET A 1 24.43 26.12 2.49
C MET A 1 24.29 24.91 3.40
N GLY A 2 23.25 24.88 4.24
CA GLY A 2 23.07 23.81 5.21
C GLY A 2 22.79 22.49 4.50
N VAL A 3 23.47 21.41 4.91
CA VAL A 3 23.16 20.07 4.43
C VAL A 3 21.74 19.76 4.86
N SER A 4 20.86 19.47 3.91
CA SER A 4 19.47 19.10 4.20
C SER A 4 19.45 17.62 4.60
N VAL A 5 18.88 17.31 5.77
CA VAL A 5 18.68 15.92 6.20
C VAL A 5 17.34 15.44 5.63
N LEU A 6 17.33 14.25 5.05
CA LEU A 6 16.14 13.55 4.57
C LEU A 6 15.85 12.41 5.53
N HIS A 7 14.74 12.50 6.27
CA HIS A 7 14.29 11.43 7.16
C HIS A 7 13.47 10.42 6.37
N MET A 8 13.96 9.18 6.32
CA MET A 8 13.33 8.06 5.65
C MET A 8 12.86 7.03 6.66
N HIS A 9 11.63 6.54 6.49
CA HIS A 9 11.13 5.43 7.29
C HIS A 9 10.54 4.33 6.40
N MET A 10 10.72 3.09 6.80
CA MET A 10 10.15 1.93 6.12
C MET A 10 9.25 1.15 7.07
N VAL A 11 8.00 0.91 6.68
CA VAL A 11 7.08 0.03 7.40
C VAL A 11 6.79 -1.19 6.54
N VAL A 12 7.01 -2.38 7.09
CA VAL A 12 6.73 -3.65 6.40
C VAL A 12 5.62 -4.40 7.11
N GLY A 13 4.47 -4.49 6.46
CA GLY A 13 3.34 -5.30 6.91
C GLY A 13 3.29 -6.66 6.22
N ASN A 14 4.36 -7.45 6.27
CA ASN A 14 4.31 -8.85 5.85
C ASN A 14 4.06 -9.74 7.08
N PRO A 15 3.09 -10.67 7.08
CA PRO A 15 2.89 -11.59 8.21
C PRO A 15 4.09 -12.50 8.52
N LYS A 16 5.09 -12.57 7.63
CA LYS A 16 6.35 -13.27 7.83
C LYS A 16 7.48 -12.24 7.96
N ALA A 17 8.17 -12.27 9.11
CA ALA A 17 9.37 -11.48 9.35
C ALA A 17 10.46 -11.77 8.31
N ARG A 18 11.27 -10.76 7.95
CA ARG A 18 12.36 -10.87 6.95
C ARG A 18 11.93 -11.58 5.66
N SER A 19 10.81 -11.12 5.10
CA SER A 19 10.23 -11.67 3.88
C SER A 19 10.82 -11.06 2.61
N ARG A 20 10.46 -11.60 1.44
CA ARG A 20 10.74 -10.94 0.14
C ARG A 20 10.19 -9.51 0.07
N THR A 21 9.09 -9.23 0.77
CA THR A 21 8.57 -7.87 0.92
C THR A 21 9.54 -6.96 1.67
N TRP A 22 10.16 -7.48 2.73
CA TRP A 22 11.20 -6.76 3.47
C TRP A 22 12.40 -6.45 2.57
N GLU A 23 12.88 -7.45 1.84
CA GLU A 23 14.03 -7.29 0.92
C GLU A 23 13.72 -6.25 -0.18
N ALA A 24 12.56 -6.36 -0.83
CA ALA A 24 12.10 -5.40 -1.82
C ALA A 24 12.01 -3.98 -1.28
N ALA A 25 11.39 -3.80 -0.10
CA ALA A 25 11.25 -2.49 0.53
C ALA A 25 12.61 -1.91 0.94
N SER A 26 13.51 -2.75 1.47
CA SER A 26 14.87 -2.37 1.84
C SER A 26 15.66 -1.91 0.61
N GLU A 27 15.47 -2.57 -0.52
CA GLU A 27 16.10 -2.19 -1.79
C GLU A 27 15.59 -0.85 -2.31
N VAL A 28 14.29 -0.57 -2.21
CA VAL A 28 13.71 0.74 -2.55
C VAL A 28 14.32 1.83 -1.66
N VAL A 29 14.38 1.63 -0.34
CA VAL A 29 15.00 2.58 0.59
C VAL A 29 16.47 2.81 0.21
N ARG A 30 17.23 1.75 -0.04
CA ARG A 30 18.65 1.82 -0.40
C ARG A 30 18.87 2.65 -1.66
N GLN A 31 18.13 2.38 -2.73
CA GLN A 31 18.28 3.12 -3.99
C GLN A 31 17.90 4.59 -3.87
N VAL A 32 16.81 4.89 -3.16
CA VAL A 32 16.38 6.28 -2.93
C VAL A 32 17.42 7.00 -2.07
N ALA A 33 17.92 6.38 -1.00
CA ALA A 33 18.94 6.96 -0.13
C ALA A 33 20.25 7.24 -0.90
N GLU A 34 20.71 6.29 -1.72
CA GLU A 34 21.89 6.48 -2.58
C GLU A 34 21.69 7.64 -3.55
N ARG A 35 20.52 7.72 -4.19
CA ARG A 35 20.20 8.80 -5.12
C ARG A 35 20.10 10.14 -4.41
N ALA A 36 19.48 10.22 -3.24
CA ALA A 36 19.38 11.44 -2.42
C ALA A 36 20.77 11.97 -2.04
N LYS A 37 21.70 11.08 -1.67
CA LYS A 37 23.10 11.45 -1.38
C LYS A 37 23.79 12.13 -2.57
N THR A 38 23.49 11.72 -3.80
CA THR A 38 24.03 12.39 -5.01
C THR A 38 23.54 13.83 -5.20
N TYR A 39 22.38 14.16 -4.62
CA TYR A 39 21.83 15.52 -4.61
C TYR A 39 22.26 16.35 -3.38
N GLY A 40 23.15 15.80 -2.53
CA GLY A 40 23.71 16.50 -1.37
C GLY A 40 22.86 16.38 -0.09
N PHE A 41 21.91 15.45 -0.04
CA PHE A 41 21.18 15.14 1.20
C PHE A 41 22.00 14.22 2.11
N THR A 42 21.95 14.48 3.41
CA THR A 42 22.23 13.45 4.43
C THR A 42 20.95 12.64 4.61
N VAL A 43 21.06 11.32 4.73
CA VAL A 43 19.88 10.45 4.87
C VAL A 43 19.92 9.78 6.25
N GLU A 44 18.82 9.88 6.98
CA GLU A 44 18.59 9.11 8.21
C GLU A 44 17.48 8.11 7.97
N GLU A 45 17.78 6.84 8.19
CA GLU A 45 16.90 5.72 7.86
C GLU A 45 16.41 5.05 9.14
N SER A 46 15.12 4.74 9.20
CA SER A 46 14.53 3.95 10.26
C SER A 46 13.53 2.94 9.67
N GLN A 47 13.24 1.89 10.41
CA GLN A 47 12.45 0.76 9.90
C GLN A 47 11.56 0.15 10.98
N GLU A 48 10.43 -0.38 10.54
CA GLU A 48 9.41 -1.00 11.36
C GLU A 48 8.93 -2.30 10.69
N ASP A 49 9.17 -3.43 11.36
CA ASP A 49 8.57 -4.72 10.97
C ASP A 49 7.33 -4.91 11.82
N LEU A 50 6.14 -4.81 11.21
CA LEU A 50 4.89 -4.90 11.95
C LEU A 50 4.68 -6.27 12.62
N THR A 51 5.43 -7.30 12.23
CA THR A 51 5.38 -8.60 12.94
C THR A 51 5.90 -8.50 14.37
N LEU A 52 6.75 -7.52 14.68
CA LEU A 52 7.33 -7.31 16.00
C LEU A 52 6.37 -6.63 16.97
N LEU A 53 5.38 -5.90 16.44
CA LEU A 53 4.32 -5.29 17.25
C LEU A 53 3.29 -6.37 17.70
N GLY A 54 3.11 -7.43 16.93
CA GLY A 54 2.31 -8.59 17.35
C GLY A 54 0.89 -8.23 17.77
N SER A 55 0.50 -8.60 19.00
CA SER A 55 -0.85 -8.33 19.55
C SER A 55 -1.09 -6.86 19.90
N GLU A 56 -0.05 -6.03 20.00
CA GLU A 56 -0.20 -4.59 20.25
C GLU A 56 -0.99 -3.92 19.13
N LEU A 57 -0.92 -4.43 17.90
CA LEU A 57 -1.67 -3.90 16.76
C LEU A 57 -3.20 -4.08 16.85
N VAL A 58 -3.70 -4.95 17.74
CA VAL A 58 -5.15 -5.06 18.03
C VAL A 58 -5.55 -4.36 19.33
N GLN A 59 -4.59 -3.88 20.12
CA GLN A 59 -4.86 -3.23 21.40
C GLN A 59 -4.80 -1.72 21.19
N TRP A 60 -5.97 -1.07 21.18
CA TRP A 60 -6.05 0.38 21.06
C TRP A 60 -6.50 0.98 22.40
N PRO A 61 -5.67 1.81 23.06
CA PRO A 61 -4.35 2.30 22.65
C PRO A 61 -3.19 1.33 22.93
N SER A 62 -2.11 1.46 22.17
CA SER A 62 -0.85 0.73 22.37
C SER A 62 0.35 1.70 22.34
N PRO A 63 1.17 1.77 23.41
CA PRO A 63 2.36 2.60 23.45
C PRO A 63 3.36 2.30 22.33
N SER A 64 3.52 1.02 21.97
CA SER A 64 4.45 0.59 20.92
C SER A 64 4.01 1.06 19.54
N VAL A 65 2.70 1.07 19.28
CA VAL A 65 2.14 1.59 18.02
C VAL A 65 2.22 3.11 18.00
N GLU A 66 1.92 3.78 19.11
CA GLU A 66 2.07 5.24 19.24
C GLU A 66 3.51 5.69 19.00
N GLU A 67 4.50 4.95 19.49
CA GLU A 67 5.92 5.23 19.25
C GLU A 67 6.29 5.07 17.77
N ALA A 68 5.80 4.01 17.11
CA ALA A 68 6.00 3.79 15.68
C ALA A 68 5.36 4.91 14.84
N LEU A 69 4.15 5.34 15.20
CA LEU A 69 3.50 6.50 14.58
C LEU A 69 4.29 7.79 14.85
N GLY A 70 4.79 8.00 16.06
CA GLY A 70 5.65 9.14 16.39
C GLY A 70 6.92 9.20 15.54
N ARG A 71 7.50 8.06 15.15
CA ARG A 71 8.61 8.04 14.18
C ARG A 71 8.15 8.47 12.77
N ILE A 72 6.99 8.01 12.33
CA ILE A 72 6.45 8.33 10.99
C ILE A 72 6.00 9.79 10.89
N SER A 73 5.55 10.42 11.98
CA SER A 73 5.15 11.84 11.95
C SER A 73 6.29 12.79 11.61
N GLU A 74 7.54 12.38 11.81
CA GLU A 74 8.73 13.21 11.58
C GLU A 74 9.44 12.94 10.24
N VAL A 75 8.94 12.00 9.43
CA VAL A 75 9.64 11.61 8.18
C VAL A 75 9.23 12.44 6.96
N ASP A 76 10.17 12.62 6.04
CA ASP A 76 9.92 13.23 4.72
C ASP A 76 9.51 12.18 3.69
N PHE A 77 10.03 10.96 3.84
CA PHE A 77 9.85 9.86 2.91
C PHE A 77 9.48 8.57 3.65
N LEU A 78 8.36 7.95 3.27
CA LEU A 78 7.83 6.75 3.90
C LEU A 78 7.67 5.64 2.86
N VAL A 79 8.37 4.51 3.04
CA VAL A 79 8.09 3.28 2.30
C VAL A 79 7.09 2.46 3.08
N VAL A 80 5.95 2.11 2.46
CA VAL A 80 4.94 1.24 3.06
C VAL A 80 4.84 -0.04 2.25
N ALA A 81 5.33 -1.14 2.79
CA ALA A 81 5.47 -2.39 2.06
C ALA A 81 4.54 -3.49 2.58
N SER A 82 3.96 -4.23 1.65
CA SER A 82 3.15 -5.42 1.96
C SER A 82 3.31 -6.48 0.85
N PRO A 83 3.19 -7.78 1.17
CA PRO A 83 2.92 -8.76 0.14
C PRO A 83 1.55 -8.49 -0.49
N THR A 84 1.39 -8.87 -1.75
CA THR A 84 0.09 -8.95 -2.42
C THR A 84 -0.61 -10.23 -1.95
N PHE A 85 -1.65 -10.07 -1.16
CA PHE A 85 -2.57 -11.13 -0.75
C PHE A 85 -3.92 -10.90 -1.42
N LYS A 86 -4.27 -11.77 -2.38
CA LYS A 86 -5.53 -11.67 -3.15
C LYS A 86 -5.80 -10.28 -3.74
N ALA A 87 -4.82 -9.77 -4.49
CA ALA A 87 -4.87 -8.46 -5.13
C ALA A 87 -5.01 -7.27 -4.16
N SER A 88 -4.64 -7.45 -2.88
CA SER A 88 -4.63 -6.39 -1.87
C SER A 88 -3.42 -6.51 -0.94
N TYR A 89 -3.22 -5.52 -0.06
CA TYR A 89 -2.22 -5.54 1.00
C TYR A 89 -2.68 -6.39 2.19
N SER A 90 -1.77 -6.67 3.14
CA SER A 90 -2.03 -7.56 4.25
C SER A 90 -2.93 -6.92 5.33
N GLY A 91 -3.66 -7.76 6.06
CA GLY A 91 -4.39 -7.31 7.25
C GLY A 91 -3.48 -6.73 8.34
N LEU A 92 -2.23 -7.21 8.42
CA LEU A 92 -1.23 -6.68 9.36
C LEU A 92 -0.92 -5.21 9.07
N LEU A 93 -0.71 -4.88 7.79
CA LEU A 93 -0.52 -3.49 7.38
C LEU A 93 -1.77 -2.66 7.66
N LYS A 94 -2.96 -3.18 7.32
CA LYS A 94 -4.23 -2.48 7.55
C LYS A 94 -4.40 -2.05 9.00
N MET A 95 -4.17 -2.96 9.94
CA MET A 95 -4.34 -2.72 11.38
C MET A 95 -3.42 -1.61 11.90
N PHE A 96 -2.24 -1.46 11.30
CA PHE A 96 -1.34 -0.35 11.60
C PHE A 96 -1.83 0.97 10.98
N LEU A 97 -2.23 0.95 9.71
CA LEU A 97 -2.74 2.14 9.01
C LEU A 97 -4.02 2.71 9.64
N ASP A 98 -4.88 1.86 10.21
CA ASP A 98 -6.12 2.27 10.87
C ASP A 98 -5.92 3.12 12.12
N GLN A 99 -4.73 3.09 12.69
CA GLN A 99 -4.37 3.86 13.87
C GLN A 99 -3.79 5.24 13.52
N MET A 100 -3.60 5.54 12.22
CA MET A 100 -3.12 6.85 11.78
C MET A 100 -4.24 7.89 11.87
N PRO A 101 -4.02 9.06 12.50
CA PRO A 101 -5.01 10.13 12.52
C PRO A 101 -5.24 10.72 11.11
N PRO A 102 -6.37 11.41 10.88
CA PRO A 102 -6.63 12.09 9.62
C PRO A 102 -5.50 13.06 9.24
N GLY A 103 -5.07 13.03 7.98
CA GLY A 103 -4.01 13.92 7.47
C GLY A 103 -2.59 13.58 7.92
N PHE A 104 -2.38 12.47 8.63
CA PHE A 104 -1.08 12.07 9.18
C PHE A 104 0.07 11.96 8.16
N LEU A 105 -0.24 11.64 6.91
CA LEU A 105 0.74 11.54 5.83
C LEU A 105 0.84 12.80 4.97
N SER A 106 0.14 13.88 5.34
CA SER A 106 0.16 15.12 4.58
C SER A 106 1.57 15.71 4.51
N GLY A 107 1.98 16.12 3.31
CA GLY A 107 3.31 16.69 3.06
C GLY A 107 4.46 15.66 3.02
N LYS A 108 4.18 14.37 3.22
CA LYS A 108 5.18 13.29 3.15
C LYS A 108 5.16 12.63 1.78
N THR A 109 6.33 12.24 1.28
CA THR A 109 6.43 11.39 0.10
C THR A 109 6.22 9.93 0.53
N VAL A 110 5.14 9.30 0.08
CA VAL A 110 4.82 7.91 0.47
C VAL A 110 4.95 6.98 -0.72
N VAL A 111 5.77 5.94 -0.61
CA VAL A 111 5.99 4.93 -1.64
C VAL A 111 5.39 3.59 -1.20
N PRO A 112 4.26 3.17 -1.80
CA PRO A 112 3.71 1.84 -1.56
C PRO A 112 4.52 0.78 -2.32
N VAL A 113 4.90 -0.31 -1.65
CA VAL A 113 5.64 -1.44 -2.22
C VAL A 113 4.84 -2.73 -2.06
N MET A 114 4.34 -3.27 -3.17
CA MET A 114 3.56 -4.51 -3.16
C MET A 114 4.33 -5.66 -3.81
N VAL A 115 4.53 -6.76 -3.08
CA VAL A 115 5.29 -7.93 -3.57
C VAL A 115 4.37 -9.12 -3.83
N GLY A 116 4.25 -9.51 -5.10
CA GLY A 116 3.49 -10.68 -5.52
C GLY A 116 4.23 -12.01 -5.31
N ALA A 117 3.53 -13.12 -5.53
CA ALA A 117 4.11 -14.46 -5.38
C ALA A 117 4.53 -15.11 -6.71
N SER A 118 4.06 -14.60 -7.86
CA SER A 118 4.39 -15.13 -9.18
C SER A 118 4.07 -14.14 -10.32
N PRO A 119 4.70 -14.29 -11.50
CA PRO A 119 4.45 -13.44 -12.68
C PRO A 119 2.98 -13.38 -13.13
N HIS A 120 2.17 -14.41 -12.83
CA HIS A 120 0.74 -14.41 -13.13
C HIS A 120 -0.08 -13.44 -12.25
N HIS A 121 0.51 -12.91 -11.17
CA HIS A 121 -0.07 -11.81 -10.38
C HIS A 121 0.31 -10.42 -10.92
N GLY A 122 1.26 -10.32 -11.86
CA GLY A 122 1.69 -9.07 -12.50
C GLY A 122 0.76 -8.59 -13.62
N LEU A 123 -0.06 -9.47 -14.18
CA LEU A 123 -0.83 -9.19 -15.41
C LEU A 123 -2.02 -8.25 -15.25
N ALA A 124 -2.53 -8.00 -14.05
CA ALA A 124 -3.58 -6.96 -13.90
C ALA A 124 -2.97 -5.55 -13.98
N VAL A 125 -1.75 -5.37 -13.45
CA VAL A 125 -1.09 -4.06 -13.39
C VAL A 125 -0.29 -3.81 -14.67
N ASP A 126 0.48 -4.78 -15.17
CA ASP A 126 1.28 -4.63 -16.40
C ASP A 126 0.44 -4.49 -17.68
N VAL A 127 -0.74 -5.14 -17.76
CA VAL A 127 -1.63 -5.07 -18.95
C VAL A 127 -2.48 -3.79 -18.95
N LEU A 128 -2.80 -3.25 -17.77
CA LEU A 128 -3.52 -1.97 -17.63
C LEU A 128 -2.58 -0.75 -17.69
N LEU A 129 -1.32 -0.91 -17.27
CA LEU A 129 -0.23 0.06 -17.39
C LEU A 129 0.61 -0.19 -18.66
N SER A 130 -0.04 -0.21 -19.83
CA SER A 130 0.69 0.01 -21.09
C SER A 130 1.68 1.19 -20.90
N PRO A 131 2.91 1.16 -21.47
CA PRO A 131 3.83 2.29 -21.41
C PRO A 131 3.25 3.64 -21.88
N GLN A 132 2.09 3.60 -22.54
CA GLN A 132 1.29 4.75 -22.96
C GLN A 132 0.36 5.28 -21.86
N ALA A 133 -0.12 4.42 -20.96
CA ALA A 133 -0.94 4.76 -19.80
C ALA A 133 -0.05 5.06 -18.58
N LYS A 134 0.42 6.30 -18.45
CA LYS A 134 1.13 6.80 -17.25
C LYS A 134 0.21 6.98 -16.05
N ARG A 135 -0.82 6.16 -15.88
CA ARG A 135 -1.94 6.39 -14.96
C ARG A 135 -2.58 5.07 -14.51
N PHE A 136 -2.91 4.93 -13.23
CA PHE A 136 -3.58 3.74 -12.69
C PHE A 136 -4.51 4.07 -11.52
N GLY A 137 -5.47 3.17 -11.27
CA GLY A 137 -6.42 3.26 -10.18
C GLY A 137 -6.15 2.22 -9.09
N ILE A 138 -6.26 2.60 -7.83
CA ILE A 138 -6.25 1.68 -6.68
C ILE A 138 -7.63 1.71 -6.02
N ASN A 139 -8.23 0.55 -5.75
CA ASN A 139 -9.53 0.43 -5.11
C ASN A 139 -9.43 -0.41 -3.82
N ILE A 140 -9.68 0.20 -2.67
CA ILE A 140 -9.70 -0.46 -1.36
C ILE A 140 -11.12 -0.95 -1.11
N LEU A 141 -11.32 -2.26 -1.14
CA LEU A 141 -12.66 -2.86 -1.09
C LEU A 141 -13.27 -2.86 0.32
N ARG A 142 -14.59 -2.76 0.37
CA ARG A 142 -15.43 -2.95 1.56
C ARG A 142 -15.71 -4.42 1.84
N GLU A 143 -16.07 -4.74 3.08
CA GLU A 143 -16.33 -6.09 3.59
C GLU A 143 -17.37 -6.87 2.78
N ASP A 144 -18.35 -6.18 2.19
CA ASP A 144 -19.41 -6.74 1.34
C ASP A 144 -18.92 -7.09 -0.09
N GLN A 145 -17.73 -6.64 -0.50
CA GLN A 145 -17.22 -6.76 -1.87
C GLN A 145 -16.33 -7.99 -2.12
N VAL A 146 -16.64 -9.11 -1.45
CA VAL A 146 -15.95 -10.40 -1.67
C VAL A 146 -16.05 -10.86 -3.13
N SER A 147 -17.21 -10.65 -3.78
CA SER A 147 -17.44 -11.02 -5.18
C SER A 147 -16.52 -10.24 -6.12
N VAL A 148 -16.41 -8.93 -5.93
CA VAL A 148 -15.50 -8.04 -6.68
C VAL A 148 -14.05 -8.50 -6.52
N SER A 149 -13.60 -8.77 -5.29
CA SER A 149 -12.25 -9.31 -5.02
C SER A 149 -11.99 -10.60 -5.79
N ARG A 150 -12.94 -11.54 -5.82
CA ARG A 150 -12.79 -12.82 -6.54
C ARG A 150 -12.76 -12.64 -8.05
N HIS A 151 -13.63 -11.77 -8.57
CA HIS A 151 -13.72 -11.43 -9.99
C HIS A 151 -12.34 -11.02 -10.53
N PHE A 152 -11.72 -10.01 -9.90
CA PHE A 152 -10.40 -9.50 -10.30
C PHE A 152 -9.21 -10.39 -9.88
N ALA A 153 -9.42 -11.39 -9.02
CA ALA A 153 -8.40 -12.36 -8.61
C ALA A 153 -8.40 -13.65 -9.47
N GLY A 154 -8.86 -13.57 -10.73
CA GLY A 154 -8.85 -14.68 -11.68
C GLY A 154 -10.02 -15.65 -11.55
N LYS A 155 -11.10 -15.25 -10.87
CA LYS A 155 -12.38 -15.99 -10.85
C LYS A 155 -13.50 -15.09 -11.39
N PRO A 156 -13.48 -14.80 -12.70
CA PRO A 156 -14.42 -13.86 -13.31
C PRO A 156 -15.87 -14.27 -13.02
N ASP A 157 -16.65 -13.26 -12.64
CA ASP A 157 -18.07 -13.35 -12.33
C ASP A 157 -18.81 -12.35 -13.22
N ARG A 158 -19.69 -12.87 -14.08
CA ARG A 158 -20.43 -12.08 -15.07
C ARG A 158 -21.39 -11.08 -14.44
N MET A 159 -21.99 -11.42 -13.30
CA MET A 159 -22.89 -10.48 -12.61
C MET A 159 -22.11 -9.30 -12.05
N VAL A 160 -20.90 -9.55 -11.53
CA VAL A 160 -20.00 -8.46 -11.13
C VAL A 160 -19.65 -7.60 -12.33
N GLU A 161 -19.27 -8.18 -13.47
CA GLU A 161 -18.90 -7.44 -14.68
C GLU A 161 -20.01 -6.53 -15.20
N GLU A 162 -21.25 -7.02 -15.22
CA GLU A 162 -22.42 -6.27 -15.71
C GLU A 162 -22.90 -5.19 -14.74
N SER A 163 -22.59 -5.30 -13.44
CA SER A 163 -23.11 -4.42 -12.40
C SER A 163 -22.05 -3.59 -11.67
N LEU A 164 -20.78 -3.64 -12.08
CA LEU A 164 -19.69 -3.00 -11.34
C LEU A 164 -19.78 -1.47 -11.44
N PRO A 165 -20.04 -0.75 -10.34
CA PRO A 165 -20.13 0.70 -10.40
C PRO A 165 -18.72 1.29 -10.45
N TYR A 166 -18.45 2.07 -11.50
CA TYR A 166 -17.20 2.81 -11.65
C TYR A 166 -17.47 4.22 -12.20
N HIS A 167 -16.51 5.11 -11.98
CA HIS A 167 -16.47 6.43 -12.59
C HIS A 167 -15.05 6.72 -13.08
N TRP A 168 -14.95 7.67 -13.99
CA TRP A 168 -13.67 8.13 -14.50
C TRP A 168 -13.16 9.27 -13.62
N CYS A 169 -11.95 9.11 -13.11
CA CYS A 169 -11.22 10.12 -12.38
C CYS A 169 -9.88 10.33 -13.09
N GLU A 170 -9.63 11.51 -13.64
CA GLU A 170 -8.35 11.81 -14.30
C GLU A 170 -7.98 10.79 -15.41
N ASP A 171 -8.97 10.40 -16.23
CA ASP A 171 -8.90 9.35 -17.27
C ASP A 171 -8.62 7.93 -16.74
N ILE A 172 -8.80 7.70 -15.45
CA ILE A 172 -8.64 6.40 -14.79
C ILE A 172 -10.01 5.90 -14.34
N PRO A 173 -10.41 4.67 -14.71
CA PRO A 173 -11.61 4.08 -14.15
C PRO A 173 -11.33 3.63 -12.71
N VAL A 174 -12.09 4.19 -11.77
CA VAL A 174 -12.06 3.82 -10.35
C VAL A 174 -13.45 3.37 -9.91
N LEU A 175 -13.51 2.43 -8.97
CA LEU A 175 -14.77 1.91 -8.47
C LEU A 175 -15.47 2.94 -7.58
N SER A 176 -16.78 3.11 -7.76
CA SER A 176 -17.58 4.13 -7.08
C SER A 176 -18.05 3.73 -5.68
N ASP A 177 -17.81 2.48 -5.29
CA ASP A 177 -18.33 1.87 -4.06
C ASP A 177 -17.24 1.19 -3.22
N CYS A 178 -16.05 1.74 -3.22
CA CYS A 178 -14.95 1.22 -2.41
C CYS A 178 -14.86 1.96 -1.07
N LEU A 179 -14.16 1.36 -0.11
CA LEU A 179 -13.77 2.03 1.13
C LEU A 179 -12.85 3.23 0.83
N ALA A 180 -12.04 3.13 -0.23
CA ALA A 180 -11.37 4.26 -0.84
C ALA A 180 -10.98 3.92 -2.28
N SER A 181 -10.93 4.93 -3.14
CA SER A 181 -10.40 4.81 -4.50
C SER A 181 -9.37 5.89 -4.75
N LEU A 182 -8.25 5.53 -5.38
CA LEU A 182 -7.15 6.44 -5.69
C LEU A 182 -6.94 6.46 -7.19
N ALA A 183 -6.83 7.66 -7.76
CA ALA A 183 -6.31 7.88 -9.10
C ALA A 183 -4.85 8.30 -8.96
N CYS A 184 -3.97 7.59 -9.66
CA CYS A 184 -2.53 7.77 -9.57
C CYS A 184 -1.93 8.05 -10.94
N ARG A 185 -0.97 8.97 -11.01
CA ARG A 185 -0.06 9.12 -12.15
C ARG A 185 1.17 8.26 -11.90
N LEU A 186 1.56 7.44 -12.87
CA LEU A 186 2.82 6.70 -12.81
C LEU A 186 3.98 7.70 -12.78
N TRP A 187 4.76 7.65 -11.71
CA TRP A 187 5.96 8.44 -11.51
C TRP A 187 7.19 7.72 -12.07
N ASP A 188 7.40 6.46 -11.70
CA ASP A 188 8.49 5.62 -12.23
C ASP A 188 8.20 4.12 -12.07
N SER A 189 8.96 3.29 -12.78
CA SER A 189 8.91 1.83 -12.67
C SER A 189 10.31 1.23 -12.50
N TYR A 190 10.46 0.30 -11.56
CA TYR A 190 11.72 -0.35 -11.25
C TYR A 190 11.62 -1.86 -11.47
N ASP A 191 12.61 -2.43 -12.16
CA ASP A 191 12.77 -3.87 -12.30
C ASP A 191 13.16 -4.48 -10.95
N GLY A 192 12.35 -5.41 -10.46
CA GLY A 192 12.54 -6.17 -9.22
C GLY A 192 12.79 -7.66 -9.48
N GLY A 193 13.19 -8.05 -10.69
CA GLY A 193 13.46 -9.44 -11.07
C GLY A 193 12.19 -10.18 -11.51
N ASP A 194 11.47 -10.80 -10.57
CA ASP A 194 10.21 -11.50 -10.87
C ASP A 194 8.96 -10.60 -10.80
N HIS A 195 9.16 -9.30 -10.51
CA HIS A 195 8.14 -8.28 -10.40
C HIS A 195 8.65 -6.92 -10.89
N THR A 196 7.72 -6.02 -11.24
CA THR A 196 7.98 -4.60 -11.50
C THR A 196 7.37 -3.76 -10.38
N PHE A 197 8.15 -2.87 -9.77
CA PHE A 197 7.62 -1.88 -8.82
C PHE A 197 7.14 -0.66 -9.58
N TYR A 198 5.86 -0.33 -9.43
CA TYR A 198 5.30 0.91 -9.95
C TYR A 198 5.13 1.92 -8.82
N VAL A 199 5.77 3.08 -8.96
CA VAL A 199 5.63 4.20 -8.04
C VAL A 199 4.68 5.20 -8.67
N GLY A 200 3.59 5.54 -7.98
CA GLY A 200 2.61 6.49 -8.46
C GLY A 200 2.40 7.67 -7.54
N GLU A 201 2.27 8.86 -8.12
CA GLU A 201 1.78 10.07 -7.47
C GLU A 201 0.26 9.98 -7.37
N VAL A 202 -0.30 10.03 -6.15
CA VAL A 202 -1.75 10.10 -5.96
C VAL A 202 -2.22 11.48 -6.38
N VAL A 203 -3.00 11.54 -7.47
CA VAL A 203 -3.57 12.79 -7.99
C VAL A 203 -4.97 13.04 -7.43
N THR A 204 -5.70 11.99 -7.08
CA THR A 204 -7.03 12.10 -6.46
C THR A 204 -7.30 10.93 -5.54
N LEU A 205 -7.95 11.22 -4.42
CA LEU A 205 -8.45 10.25 -3.45
C LEU A 205 -9.96 10.46 -3.26
N HIS A 206 -10.72 9.39 -3.43
CA HIS A 206 -12.14 9.31 -3.12
C HIS A 206 -12.34 8.41 -1.90
N PRO A 207 -12.52 8.98 -0.70
CA PRO A 207 -12.84 8.19 0.48
C PRO A 207 -14.28 7.67 0.37
N GLY A 208 -14.50 6.45 0.82
CA GLY A 208 -15.82 5.87 1.03
C GLY A 208 -16.04 5.49 2.48
N GLU A 209 -17.23 4.98 2.78
CA GLU A 209 -17.61 4.55 4.12
C GLU A 209 -17.75 3.03 4.20
N GLY A 210 -17.75 2.51 5.43
CA GLY A 210 -17.99 1.10 5.73
C GLY A 210 -16.77 0.39 6.33
N ARG A 211 -16.86 -0.93 6.38
CA ARG A 211 -15.81 -1.80 6.94
C ARG A 211 -14.93 -2.32 5.80
N PRO A 212 -13.61 -2.48 5.99
CA PRO A 212 -12.72 -3.01 4.96
C PRO A 212 -12.95 -4.50 4.70
N LEU A 213 -12.72 -4.91 3.45
CA LEU A 213 -12.58 -6.33 3.13
C LEU A 213 -11.28 -6.86 3.71
N LEU A 214 -11.39 -7.78 4.67
CA LEU A 214 -10.22 -8.46 5.21
C LEU A 214 -9.99 -9.80 4.54
N PHE A 215 -8.72 -10.07 4.24
CA PHE A 215 -8.27 -11.37 3.78
C PHE A 215 -7.08 -11.84 4.60
N PHE A 216 -7.25 -12.93 5.35
CA PHE A 216 -6.24 -13.45 6.27
C PHE A 216 -6.31 -14.97 6.35
N HIS A 217 -5.14 -15.62 6.39
CA HIS A 217 -5.02 -17.08 6.48
C HIS A 217 -5.85 -17.82 5.40
N SER A 218 -5.67 -17.39 4.15
CA SER A 218 -6.35 -17.94 2.97
C SER A 218 -7.88 -17.83 2.95
N ALA A 219 -8.49 -17.06 3.85
CA ALA A 219 -9.94 -16.88 3.92
C ALA A 219 -10.36 -15.42 4.18
N TYR A 220 -11.55 -15.07 3.71
CA TYR A 220 -12.13 -13.75 4.00
C TYR A 220 -12.52 -13.67 5.48
N ARG A 221 -12.36 -12.47 6.05
CA ARG A 221 -12.61 -12.18 7.45
C ARG A 221 -13.40 -10.89 7.58
N ARG A 222 -13.98 -10.71 8.76
CA ARG A 222 -14.63 -9.48 9.21
C ARG A 222 -13.83 -8.89 10.35
N ILE A 223 -13.81 -7.57 10.48
CA ILE A 223 -13.35 -6.95 11.73
C ILE A 223 -14.30 -7.43 12.84
N GLY A 224 -13.82 -7.67 14.07
CA GLY A 224 -14.69 -7.97 15.21
C GLY A 224 -15.55 -6.76 15.61
N ASP A 225 -16.51 -6.94 16.51
CA ASP A 225 -17.23 -5.79 17.04
C ASP A 225 -16.33 -4.96 17.96
N VAL A 226 -16.60 -3.65 18.01
CA VAL A 226 -15.93 -2.75 18.96
C VAL A 226 -16.47 -3.10 20.35
N LEU A 227 -15.59 -3.46 21.27
CA LEU A 227 -15.92 -3.78 22.67
C LEU A 227 -16.27 -2.53 23.47
#